data_AF-A0A9E6C7S6-F1
#
_entry.id   AF-A0A9E6C7S6-F1
#
_cell.length_a   1.000
_cell.length_b   1.000
_cell.length_c   1.000
_cell.angle_alpha   90.00
_cell.angle_beta   90.00
_cell.angle_gamma   90.00
#
_symmetry.space_group_name_H-M   'P 1'
#
loop_
_entity.id
_entity.type
_entity.pdbx_description
1 polymer ?
#
loop_
_entity_poly.entity_id
_entity_poly.type
_entity_poly.pdbx_seq_one_letter_code
_entity_poly.pdbx_strand_id
1 'polypeptide(L)'
;MITNKINDFLNAFAGLFSAKWEPDTVTVERAEGFFLWPDGERQRVRWYRMEDETSLEDMTRLCTYLTRNKWVRSDKIIINEEELLQNLRDNKILKAPAQDVWEHLLQTEIKMIDEGEETDSFFLHF
;
A
#
# COMPACT_ATOMS: atom_id res chain seq x y z
N MET A 1 -2.04 -18.18 3.27
CA MET A 1 -0.79 -18.29 2.48
C MET A 1 -0.23 -16.89 2.32
N ILE A 2 1.08 -16.70 2.43
CA ILE A 2 1.72 -15.37 2.37
C ILE A 2 1.39 -14.61 1.07
N THR A 3 1.28 -15.32 -0.05
CA THR A 3 0.88 -14.75 -1.34
C THR A 3 -0.53 -14.14 -1.33
N ASN A 4 -1.46 -14.65 -0.52
CA ASN A 4 -2.77 -14.02 -0.33
C ASN A 4 -2.62 -12.69 0.41
N LYS A 5 -1.79 -12.64 1.46
CA LYS A 5 -1.52 -11.40 2.20
C LYS A 5 -0.84 -10.34 1.33
N ILE A 6 0.04 -10.77 0.42
CA ILE A 6 0.66 -9.90 -0.59
C ILE A 6 -0.41 -9.29 -1.50
N ASN A 7 -1.33 -10.11 -2.02
CA ASN A 7 -2.44 -9.60 -2.84
C ASN A 7 -3.36 -8.65 -2.06
N ASP A 8 -3.67 -8.97 -0.81
CA ASP A 8 -4.50 -8.13 0.05
C ASP A 8 -3.84 -6.77 0.30
N PHE A 9 -2.53 -6.77 0.59
CA PHE A 9 -1.74 -5.56 0.76
C PHE A 9 -1.69 -4.73 -0.51
N LEU A 10 -1.30 -5.30 -1.65
CA LEU A 10 -1.18 -4.57 -2.91
C LEU A 10 -2.50 -4.00 -3.37
N ASN A 11 -3.61 -4.72 -3.15
CA ASN A 11 -4.94 -4.19 -3.44
C ASN A 11 -5.32 -3.04 -2.49
N ALA A 12 -4.99 -3.14 -1.21
CA ALA A 12 -5.23 -2.05 -0.25
C ALA A 12 -4.37 -0.81 -0.56
N PHE A 13 -3.11 -1.02 -0.94
CA PHE A 13 -2.18 0.05 -1.33
C PHE A 13 -2.63 0.73 -2.63
N ALA A 14 -3.00 -0.03 -3.67
CA ALA A 14 -3.57 0.50 -4.90
C ALA A 14 -4.80 1.38 -4.63
N GLY A 15 -5.62 0.98 -3.65
CA GLY A 15 -6.79 1.74 -3.20
C GLY A 15 -6.48 3.16 -2.72
N LEU A 16 -5.28 3.41 -2.19
CA LEU A 16 -4.85 4.76 -1.79
C LEU A 16 -4.82 5.71 -3.00
N PHE A 17 -4.45 5.19 -4.16
CA PHE A 17 -4.38 5.91 -5.44
C PHE A 17 -5.67 5.79 -6.27
N SER A 18 -6.76 5.31 -5.66
CA SER A 18 -8.03 5.00 -6.34
C SER A 18 -7.91 3.96 -7.46
N ALA A 19 -6.88 3.11 -7.41
CA ALA A 19 -6.65 2.01 -8.32
C ALA A 19 -7.08 0.66 -7.70
N LYS A 20 -7.06 -0.39 -8.51
CA LYS A 20 -7.17 -1.79 -8.08
C LYS A 20 -5.92 -2.56 -8.47
N TRP A 21 -5.60 -3.58 -7.69
CA TRP A 21 -4.52 -4.52 -8.00
C TRP A 21 -5.02 -5.68 -8.85
N GLU A 22 -4.34 -5.94 -9.97
CA GLU A 22 -4.53 -7.12 -10.81
C GLU A 22 -3.22 -7.91 -10.89
N PRO A 23 -3.10 -9.06 -10.21
CA PRO A 23 -1.86 -9.82 -10.16
C PRO A 23 -1.56 -10.54 -11.48
N ASP A 24 -0.28 -10.56 -11.86
CA ASP A 24 0.28 -11.40 -12.92
C ASP A 24 1.15 -12.52 -12.31
N THR A 25 2.19 -12.13 -11.58
CA THR A 25 3.09 -13.06 -10.88
C THR A 25 3.20 -12.67 -9.41
N VAL A 26 2.97 -13.62 -8.50
CA VAL A 26 3.12 -13.40 -7.05
C VAL A 26 3.95 -14.52 -6.45
N THR A 27 5.12 -14.17 -5.93
CA THR A 27 5.99 -15.08 -5.17
C THR A 27 6.08 -14.60 -3.73
N VAL A 28 6.87 -15.29 -2.91
CA VAL A 28 7.11 -14.83 -1.54
C VAL A 28 7.98 -13.57 -1.52
N GLU A 29 8.88 -13.37 -2.47
CA GLU A 29 9.85 -12.25 -2.47
C GLU A 29 9.38 -11.04 -3.26
N ARG A 30 8.49 -11.23 -4.25
CA ARG A 30 8.06 -10.16 -5.13
C ARG A 30 6.67 -10.40 -5.71
N ALA A 31 6.07 -9.33 -6.19
CA ALA A 31 4.84 -9.37 -6.97
C ALA A 31 4.93 -8.45 -8.20
N GLU A 32 4.33 -8.89 -9.30
CA GLU A 32 4.20 -8.17 -10.55
C GLU A 32 2.75 -8.24 -11.03
N GLY A 33 2.27 -7.17 -11.66
CA GLY A 33 0.89 -7.04 -12.10
C GLY A 33 0.58 -5.62 -12.53
N PHE A 34 -0.68 -5.22 -12.37
CA PHE A 34 -1.16 -3.92 -12.82
C PHE A 34 -1.91 -3.19 -11.71
N PHE A 35 -1.69 -1.88 -11.65
CA PHE A 35 -2.65 -0.95 -11.07
C PHE A 35 -3.62 -0.51 -12.16
N LEU A 36 -4.91 -0.68 -11.90
CA LEU A 36 -6.00 -0.39 -12.84
C LEU A 36 -6.92 0.70 -12.28
N TRP A 37 -7.09 1.78 -13.02
CA TRP A 37 -8.00 2.88 -12.67
C TRP A 37 -9.39 2.70 -13.30
N PRO A 38 -10.44 3.35 -12.75
CA PRO A 38 -11.81 3.22 -13.25
C PRO A 38 -12.03 3.65 -14.70
N ASP A 39 -11.17 4.52 -15.23
CA ASP A 39 -11.19 4.97 -16.63
C ASP A 39 -10.54 3.97 -17.60
N GLY A 40 -9.99 2.86 -17.08
CA GLY A 40 -9.33 1.82 -17.86
C GLY A 40 -7.85 2.06 -18.06
N GLU A 41 -7.28 3.15 -17.52
CA GLU A 41 -5.83 3.32 -17.46
C GLU A 41 -5.22 2.20 -16.63
N ARG A 42 -4.07 1.68 -17.08
CA ARG A 42 -3.33 0.64 -16.38
C ARG A 42 -1.84 0.98 -16.35
N GLN A 43 -1.22 0.76 -15.20
CA GLN A 43 0.24 0.86 -15.02
C GLN A 43 0.77 -0.50 -14.62
N ARG A 44 1.77 -1.00 -15.35
CA ARG A 44 2.48 -2.22 -14.92
C ARG A 44 3.37 -1.86 -13.75
N VAL A 45 3.36 -2.71 -12.72
CA VAL A 45 4.11 -2.48 -11.49
C VAL A 45 4.83 -3.73 -11.01
N ARG A 46 5.89 -3.51 -10.23
CA ARG A 46 6.62 -4.52 -9.47
C ARG A 46 6.82 -4.05 -8.04
N TRP A 47 6.56 -4.94 -7.10
CA TRP A 47 6.83 -4.72 -5.69
C TRP A 47 7.77 -5.80 -5.16
N TYR A 48 8.78 -5.39 -4.40
CA TYR A 48 9.72 -6.26 -3.72
C TYR A 48 9.39 -6.28 -2.24
N ARG A 49 9.07 -7.47 -1.71
CA ARG A 49 8.67 -7.61 -0.32
C ARG A 49 9.91 -7.51 0.57
N MET A 50 9.92 -6.54 1.47
CA MET A 50 10.93 -6.42 2.53
C MET A 50 10.37 -6.79 3.91
N GLU A 51 9.06 -6.92 4.00
CA GLU A 51 8.29 -7.03 5.23
C GLU A 51 8.06 -8.49 5.64
N ASP A 52 7.91 -8.71 6.94
CA ASP A 52 7.36 -9.96 7.46
C ASP A 52 5.82 -10.00 7.33
N GLU A 53 5.23 -11.16 7.58
CA GLU A 53 3.79 -11.33 7.41
C GLU A 53 2.95 -10.46 8.36
N THR A 54 3.46 -10.13 9.55
CA THR A 54 2.73 -9.37 10.56
C THR A 54 2.67 -7.90 10.16
N SER A 55 3.81 -7.36 9.74
CA SER A 55 3.95 -6.01 9.20
C SER A 55 3.05 -5.81 8.00
N LEU A 56 2.99 -6.80 7.10
CA LEU A 56 2.12 -6.77 5.92
C LEU A 56 0.63 -6.68 6.28
N GLU A 57 0.17 -7.43 7.30
CA GLU A 57 -1.21 -7.36 7.77
C GLU A 57 -1.55 -5.97 8.35
N ASP A 58 -0.65 -5.41 9.16
CA ASP A 58 -0.87 -4.10 9.77
C ASP A 58 -0.83 -2.98 8.71
N MET A 59 0.08 -3.03 7.75
CA MET A 59 0.10 -2.10 6.62
C MET A 59 -1.18 -2.21 5.77
N THR A 60 -1.66 -3.44 5.52
CA THR A 60 -2.94 -3.65 4.81
C THR A 60 -4.11 -2.97 5.53
N ARG A 61 -4.16 -3.11 6.86
CA ARG A 61 -5.18 -2.46 7.70
C ARG A 61 -5.05 -0.94 7.65
N LEU A 62 -3.83 -0.42 7.73
CA LEU A 62 -3.57 1.01 7.63
C LEU A 62 -4.03 1.59 6.30
N CYS A 63 -3.64 0.99 5.16
CA CYS A 63 -4.08 1.42 3.84
C CYS A 63 -5.62 1.42 3.73
N THR A 64 -6.25 0.34 4.21
CA THR A 64 -7.72 0.21 4.21
C THR A 64 -8.38 1.29 5.07
N TYR A 65 -7.80 1.60 6.24
CA TYR A 65 -8.33 2.59 7.17
C TYR A 65 -8.20 4.01 6.59
N LEU A 66 -7.04 4.36 6.02
CA LEU A 66 -6.80 5.63 5.34
C LEU A 66 -7.81 5.85 4.19
N THR A 67 -8.01 4.82 3.36
CA THR A 67 -8.94 4.86 2.23
C THR A 67 -10.39 5.03 2.69
N ARG A 68 -10.83 4.26 3.70
CA ARG A 68 -12.21 4.31 4.22
C ARG A 68 -12.56 5.67 4.83
N ASN A 69 -11.61 6.30 5.51
CA ASN A 69 -11.81 7.62 6.09
C ASN A 69 -11.59 8.77 5.09
N LYS A 70 -11.26 8.46 3.82
CA LYS A 70 -10.95 9.46 2.78
C LYS A 70 -9.83 10.42 3.18
N TRP A 71 -8.82 9.91 3.89
CA TRP A 71 -7.66 10.68 4.34
C TRP A 71 -6.49 10.66 3.37
N VAL A 72 -6.73 10.17 2.16
CA VAL A 72 -5.78 10.20 1.05
C VAL A 72 -6.44 10.88 -0.13
N ARG A 73 -5.72 11.81 -0.75
CA ARG A 73 -6.09 12.44 -2.01
C ARG A 73 -4.97 12.20 -3.00
N SER A 74 -5.20 11.26 -3.90
CA SER A 74 -4.20 10.76 -4.85
C SER A 74 -3.03 10.10 -4.11
N ASP A 75 -1.90 10.77 -3.99
CA ASP A 75 -0.68 10.33 -3.33
C ASP A 75 -0.46 11.02 -1.98
N LYS A 76 -1.28 12.00 -1.63
CA LYS A 76 -1.10 12.84 -0.43
C LYS A 76 -2.03 12.47 0.70
N ILE A 77 -1.47 12.44 1.89
CA ILE A 77 -2.22 12.24 3.12
C ILE A 77 -2.68 13.60 3.65
N ILE A 78 -3.96 13.71 3.96
CA ILE A 78 -4.60 15.00 4.29
C ILE A 78 -4.99 15.13 5.78
N ILE A 79 -4.75 14.10 6.57
CA ILE A 79 -4.86 14.12 8.03
C ILE A 79 -3.48 14.45 8.61
N ASN A 80 -3.44 15.15 9.75
CA ASN A 80 -2.16 15.36 10.44
C ASN A 80 -1.69 14.05 11.12
N GLU A 81 -0.38 13.89 11.28
CA GLU A 81 0.22 12.64 11.73
C GLU A 81 -0.18 12.32 13.17
N GLU A 82 -0.17 13.31 14.06
CA GLU A 82 -0.54 13.14 15.46
C GLU A 82 -1.98 12.62 15.60
N GLU A 83 -2.92 13.20 14.86
CA GLU A 83 -4.32 12.78 14.83
C GLU A 83 -4.48 11.38 14.23
N LEU A 84 -3.74 11.06 13.17
CA LEU A 84 -3.73 9.71 12.59
C LEU A 84 -3.25 8.67 13.63
N LEU A 85 -2.09 8.91 14.24
CA LEU A 85 -1.48 8.01 15.21
C LEU A 85 -2.36 7.84 16.45
N GLN A 86 -2.98 8.93 16.92
CA GLN A 86 -3.92 8.87 18.04
C GLN A 86 -5.16 8.04 17.66
N ASN A 87 -5.76 8.27 16.49
CA ASN A 87 -6.89 7.48 16.00
C ASN A 87 -6.58 5.99 15.87
N LEU A 88 -5.40 5.63 15.35
CA LEU A 88 -4.97 4.23 15.19
C LEU A 88 -4.85 3.53 16.56
N ARG A 89 -4.33 4.23 17.57
CA ARG A 89 -4.21 3.71 18.94
C ARG A 89 -5.57 3.53 19.61
N ASP A 90 -6.42 4.57 19.57
CA ASP A 90 -7.72 4.56 20.25
C ASP A 90 -8.65 3.48 19.69
N ASN A 91 -8.59 3.27 18.37
CA ASN A 91 -9.40 2.26 17.69
C ASN A 91 -8.72 0.88 17.60
N LYS A 92 -7.50 0.71 18.14
CA LYS A 92 -6.74 -0.54 18.13
C LYS A 92 -6.66 -1.18 16.74
N ILE A 93 -6.39 -0.35 15.72
CA ILE A 93 -6.40 -0.79 14.32
C ILE A 93 -5.24 -1.76 14.04
N LEU A 94 -4.09 -1.51 14.64
CA LEU A 94 -2.82 -2.19 14.38
C LEU A 94 -2.39 -3.07 15.56
N LYS A 95 -1.65 -4.15 15.29
CA LYS A 95 -1.04 -4.99 16.33
C LYS A 95 0.31 -4.42 16.78
N ALA A 96 1.11 -3.94 15.83
CA ALA A 96 2.37 -3.27 16.06
C ALA A 96 2.19 -1.79 16.46
N PRO A 97 3.23 -1.12 16.99
CA PRO A 97 3.19 0.31 17.28
C PRO A 97 2.81 1.11 16.03
N ALA A 98 1.87 2.06 16.18
CA ALA A 98 1.34 2.80 15.05
C ALA A 98 2.40 3.62 14.30
N GLN A 99 3.42 4.14 15.01
CA GLN A 99 4.53 4.89 14.42
C GLN A 99 5.32 4.01 13.45
N ASP A 100 5.71 2.81 13.88
CA ASP A 100 6.56 1.92 13.09
C ASP A 100 5.85 1.48 11.80
N VAL A 101 4.57 1.11 11.89
CA VAL A 101 3.75 0.72 10.72
C VAL A 101 3.55 1.89 9.77
N TRP A 102 3.36 3.09 10.33
CA TRP A 102 3.21 4.33 9.58
C TRP A 102 4.48 4.68 8.79
N GLU A 103 5.64 4.69 9.45
CA GLU A 103 6.94 4.95 8.83
C GLU A 103 7.27 3.92 7.74
N HIS A 104 6.98 2.63 7.99
CA HIS A 104 7.14 1.59 6.98
C HIS A 104 6.25 1.80 5.76
N LEU A 105 4.99 2.21 5.94
CA LEU A 105 4.11 2.50 4.82
C LEU A 105 4.62 3.66 3.97
N LEU A 106 5.16 4.72 4.59
CA LEU A 106 5.75 5.85 3.87
C LEU A 106 7.01 5.48 3.09
N GLN A 107 7.77 4.49 3.57
CA GLN A 107 8.96 3.97 2.89
C GLN A 107 8.64 2.92 1.81
N THR A 108 7.38 2.51 1.70
CA THR A 108 6.99 1.49 0.72
C THR A 108 6.94 2.09 -0.68
N GLU A 109 7.78 1.53 -1.56
CA GLU A 109 7.81 1.88 -2.97
C GLU A 109 7.34 0.71 -3.83
N ILE A 110 6.39 0.99 -4.73
CA ILE A 110 5.97 0.06 -5.77
C ILE A 110 6.46 0.59 -7.12
N LYS A 111 7.43 -0.11 -7.71
CA LYS A 111 8.09 0.31 -8.95
C LYS A 111 7.14 0.24 -10.14
N MET A 112 7.13 1.28 -10.95
CA MET A 112 6.50 1.31 -12.27
C MET A 112 7.40 0.60 -13.27
N ILE A 113 6.78 -0.13 -14.19
CA ILE A 113 7.47 -0.84 -15.27
C ILE A 113 7.03 -0.26 -16.61
N ASP A 114 7.93 0.46 -17.28
CA ASP A 114 7.70 1.03 -18.61
C ASP A 114 8.69 0.42 -19.60
N GLU A 115 8.20 -0.04 -20.74
CA GLU A 115 9.00 -0.72 -21.77
C GLU A 115 9.85 -1.90 -21.25
N GLY A 116 9.48 -2.48 -20.10
CA GLY A 116 10.18 -3.60 -19.46
C GLY A 116 11.19 -3.21 -18.38
N GLU A 117 11.42 -1.91 -18.17
CA GLU A 117 12.39 -1.37 -17.22
C GLU A 117 11.70 -0.71 -16.03
N GLU A 118 12.37 -0.71 -14.87
CA GLU A 118 11.90 0.02 -13.68
C GLU A 118 12.18 1.52 -13.82
N THR A 119 11.13 2.33 -13.69
CA THR A 119 11.20 3.78 -13.89
C THR A 119 10.98 4.54 -12.58
N ASP A 120 9.74 4.95 -12.33
CA ASP A 120 9.32 5.68 -11.13
C ASP A 120 8.70 4.72 -10.09
N SER A 121 8.22 5.25 -8.97
CA SER A 121 7.55 4.48 -7.92
C SER A 121 6.20 5.11 -7.56
N PHE A 122 5.22 4.27 -7.20
CA PHE A 122 4.13 4.69 -6.33
C PHE A 122 4.60 4.66 -4.88
N PHE A 123 4.44 5.78 -4.17
CA PHE A 123 4.70 5.91 -2.74
C PHE A 123 3.85 7.06 -2.19
N LEU A 124 3.67 7.09 -0.86
CA LEU A 124 2.85 8.12 -0.21
C LEU A 124 3.69 9.34 0.13
N HIS A 125 3.10 10.51 -0.09
CA HIS A 125 3.61 11.78 0.39
C HIS A 125 2.83 12.23 1.61
N PHE A 126 3.55 12.63 2.65
CA PHE A 126 3.01 13.27 3.84
C PHE A 126 3.36 14.77 3.84
#